data_AF-A0A6J2U2V0-F1
#
_entry.id   AF-A0A6J2U2V0-F1
#
_cell.length_a   1.000
_cell.length_b   1.000
_cell.length_c   1.000
_cell.angle_alpha   90.00
_cell.angle_beta   90.00
_cell.angle_gamma   90.00
#
_symmetry.space_group_name_H-M   'P 1'
#
loop_
_entity.id
_entity.type
_entity.pdbx_description
1 polymer ?
#
loop_
_entity_poly.entity_id
_entity_poly.type
_entity_poly.pdbx_seq_one_letter_code
_entity_poly.pdbx_strand_id
1 'polypeptide(L)'
;MCQPQRFAQPCLALLLLFMAGTLVSARPQPQRNLQHIAVIENDAWEQSLPQHFQNPFYKTPRVRELLAKSSWFGPGEEVVYDRQAEKIPRMEIYNVLSHAGLIPRRRFF
;
A
#
# COMPACT_ATOMS: atom_id res chain seq x y z
N MET A 1 -9.05 -14.48 -61.71
CA MET A 1 -7.83 -14.34 -60.88
C MET A 1 -8.21 -13.57 -59.62
N CYS A 2 -8.55 -14.27 -58.53
CA CYS A 2 -8.93 -13.64 -57.25
C CYS A 2 -7.69 -13.48 -56.36
N GLN A 3 -7.40 -12.27 -55.90
CA GLN A 3 -6.32 -12.01 -54.95
C GLN A 3 -6.78 -12.34 -53.51
N PRO A 4 -6.14 -13.30 -52.81
CA PRO A 4 -6.46 -13.62 -51.42
C PRO A 4 -5.85 -12.61 -50.41
N GLN A 5 -5.03 -11.65 -50.85
CA GLN A 5 -4.23 -10.82 -49.94
C GLN A 5 -4.99 -9.70 -49.21
N ARG A 6 -6.14 -9.24 -49.73
CA ARG A 6 -6.86 -8.09 -49.13
C ARG A 6 -7.60 -8.41 -47.83
N PHE A 7 -7.96 -9.67 -47.59
CA PHE A 7 -8.64 -10.09 -46.35
C PHE A 7 -7.66 -10.48 -45.23
N ALA A 8 -6.40 -10.80 -45.56
CA ALA A 8 -5.40 -11.18 -44.56
C ALA A 8 -4.85 -9.97 -43.77
N GLN A 9 -4.76 -8.80 -44.40
CA GLN A 9 -4.27 -7.56 -43.77
C GLN A 9 -5.12 -7.07 -42.58
N PRO A 10 -6.46 -6.98 -42.66
CA PRO A 10 -7.25 -6.52 -41.51
C PRO A 10 -7.21 -7.52 -40.35
N CYS A 11 -7.20 -8.83 -40.63
CA CYS A 11 -7.10 -9.87 -39.59
C CYS A 11 -5.76 -9.83 -38.85
N LEU A 12 -4.66 -9.60 -39.57
CA LEU A 12 -3.33 -9.50 -38.95
C LEU A 12 -3.21 -8.22 -38.10
N ALA A 13 -3.79 -7.10 -38.56
CA ALA A 13 -3.86 -5.87 -37.76
C ALA A 13 -4.70 -6.06 -36.48
N LEU A 14 -5.82 -6.78 -36.56
CA LEU A 14 -6.70 -7.03 -35.41
C LEU A 14 -6.04 -7.95 -34.39
N LEU A 15 -5.33 -8.99 -34.84
CA LEU A 15 -4.50 -9.84 -33.99
C LEU A 15 -3.37 -9.06 -33.32
N LEU A 16 -2.68 -8.19 -34.04
CA LEU A 16 -1.63 -7.34 -33.47
C LEU A 16 -2.18 -6.36 -32.42
N LEU A 17 -3.37 -5.79 -32.63
CA LEU A 17 -4.03 -4.93 -31.64
C LEU A 17 -4.47 -5.71 -30.40
N PHE A 18 -4.98 -6.93 -30.57
CA PHE A 18 -5.36 -7.80 -29.45
C PHE A 18 -4.14 -8.25 -28.63
N MET A 19 -3.04 -8.61 -29.32
CA MET A 19 -1.76 -8.93 -28.69
C MET A 19 -1.15 -7.71 -27.98
N ALA A 20 -1.21 -6.53 -28.58
CA ALA A 20 -0.75 -5.30 -27.93
C ALA A 20 -1.60 -4.95 -26.69
N GLY A 21 -2.92 -5.13 -26.75
CA GLY A 21 -3.82 -4.91 -25.62
C GLY A 21 -3.57 -5.87 -24.46
N THR A 22 -3.36 -7.16 -24.74
CA THR A 22 -3.03 -8.17 -23.72
C THR A 22 -1.64 -7.96 -23.12
N LEU A 23 -0.67 -7.47 -23.89
CA LEU A 23 0.65 -7.09 -23.36
C LEU A 23 0.57 -5.87 -22.44
N VAL A 24 -0.32 -4.91 -22.71
CA VAL A 24 -0.52 -3.73 -21.83
C VAL A 24 -1.23 -4.12 -20.54
N SER A 25 -2.23 -5.01 -20.58
CA SER A 25 -2.92 -5.49 -19.37
C SER A 25 -2.07 -6.43 -18.52
N ALA A 26 -1.14 -7.16 -19.14
CA ALA A 26 -0.18 -8.03 -18.47
C ALA A 26 1.06 -7.29 -17.95
N ARG A 27 1.20 -5.98 -18.20
CA ARG A 27 2.26 -5.20 -17.53
C ARG A 27 1.98 -5.29 -16.02
N PRO A 28 2.90 -5.84 -15.22
CA PRO A 28 2.82 -5.66 -13.78
C PRO A 28 2.75 -4.16 -13.56
N GLN A 29 1.64 -3.68 -12.97
CA GLN A 29 1.58 -2.29 -12.54
C GLN A 29 2.86 -2.06 -11.75
N PRO A 30 3.66 -1.02 -12.04
CA PRO A 30 4.76 -0.70 -11.18
C PRO A 30 4.15 -0.59 -9.80
N GLN A 31 4.57 -1.45 -8.87
CA GLN A 31 4.42 -1.19 -7.45
C GLN A 31 5.17 0.12 -7.24
N ARG A 32 4.50 1.24 -7.55
CA ARG A 32 4.86 2.51 -6.95
C ARG A 32 4.92 2.16 -5.49
N ASN A 33 6.07 2.45 -4.90
CA ASN A 33 6.28 2.29 -3.48
C ASN A 33 5.34 3.30 -2.81
N LEU A 34 4.06 2.94 -2.71
CA LEU A 34 2.96 3.73 -2.17
C LEU A 34 2.94 3.61 -0.64
N GLN A 35 3.94 2.93 -0.07
CA GLN A 35 4.08 2.82 1.36
C GLN A 35 4.52 4.18 1.91
N HIS A 36 3.73 4.72 2.83
CA HIS A 36 4.08 5.94 3.56
C HIS A 36 5.45 5.78 4.24
N ILE A 37 6.24 6.84 4.37
CA ILE A 37 7.62 6.79 4.92
C ILE A 37 7.62 6.11 6.30
N ALA A 38 6.63 6.41 7.13
CA ALA A 38 6.48 5.79 8.45
C ALA A 38 6.27 4.27 8.40
N VAL A 39 5.65 3.73 7.34
CA VAL A 39 5.51 2.27 7.15
C VAL A 39 6.86 1.64 6.83
N ILE A 40 7.63 2.29 5.94
CA ILE A 40 8.97 1.83 5.56
C ILE A 40 9.92 1.86 6.77
N GLU A 41 9.91 2.95 7.52
CA GLU A 41 10.70 3.07 8.75
C GLU A 41 10.28 2.03 9.78
N ASN A 42 8.98 1.86 10.02
CA ASN A 42 8.49 0.87 10.96
C ASN A 42 8.90 -0.55 10.55
N ASP A 43 8.79 -0.90 9.27
CA ASP A 43 9.26 -2.20 8.76
C ASP A 43 10.77 -2.38 8.93
N ALA A 44 11.57 -1.32 8.78
CA ALA A 44 13.01 -1.37 9.03
C ALA A 44 13.33 -1.54 10.52
N TRP A 45 12.63 -0.84 11.41
CA TRP A 45 12.73 -1.03 12.86
C TRP A 45 12.31 -2.45 13.27
N GLU A 46 11.23 -2.95 12.67
CA GLU A 46 10.71 -4.30 12.91
C GLU A 46 11.74 -5.38 12.59
N GLN A 47 12.52 -5.19 11.53
CA GLN A 47 13.61 -6.11 11.15
C GLN A 47 14.75 -6.13 12.17
N SER A 48 14.93 -5.06 12.94
CA SER A 48 15.94 -4.98 14.00
C SER A 48 15.53 -5.70 15.29
N LEU A 49 14.23 -6.00 15.47
CA LEU A 49 13.73 -6.62 16.69
C LEU A 49 14.08 -8.12 16.75
N PRO A 50 14.36 -8.67 17.94
CA PRO A 50 14.44 -10.11 18.15
C PRO A 50 13.16 -10.82 17.71
N GLN A 51 13.27 -12.07 17.24
CA GLN A 51 12.17 -12.80 16.59
C GLN A 51 10.86 -12.85 17.40
N HIS A 52 10.94 -12.93 18.73
CA HIS A 52 9.76 -12.99 19.61
C HIS A 52 9.07 -11.64 19.82
N PHE A 53 9.73 -10.52 19.49
CA PHE A 53 9.14 -9.19 19.51
C PHE A 53 8.66 -8.73 18.13
N GLN A 54 8.96 -9.49 17.08
CA GLN A 54 8.46 -9.21 15.75
C GLN A 54 6.97 -9.54 15.65
N ASN A 55 6.21 -8.65 15.03
CA ASN A 55 4.81 -8.77 14.73
C ASN A 55 4.57 -9.96 13.78
N PRO A 56 3.89 -11.03 14.24
CA PRO A 56 3.59 -12.19 13.40
C PRO A 56 2.42 -11.94 12.44
N PHE A 57 1.62 -10.91 12.69
CA PHE A 57 0.31 -10.68 12.07
C PHE A 57 0.43 -10.46 10.55
N TYR A 58 1.37 -9.62 10.12
CA TYR A 58 1.57 -9.32 8.70
C TYR A 58 2.53 -10.28 7.98
N LYS A 59 3.12 -11.27 8.67
CA LYS A 59 4.07 -12.22 8.04
C LYS A 59 3.37 -13.37 7.33
N THR A 60 2.17 -13.72 7.78
CA THR A 60 1.39 -14.81 7.19
C THR A 60 0.66 -14.30 5.94
N PRO A 61 0.96 -14.85 4.73
CA PRO A 61 0.37 -14.35 3.48
C PRO A 61 -1.17 -14.43 3.48
N ARG A 62 -1.72 -15.51 4.05
CA ARG A 62 -3.16 -15.69 4.21
C ARG A 62 -3.83 -14.59 5.06
N VAL A 63 -3.21 -14.17 6.16
CA VAL A 63 -3.78 -13.14 7.05
C VAL A 63 -3.80 -11.80 6.34
N ARG A 64 -2.71 -11.46 5.66
CA ARG A 64 -2.58 -10.24 4.86
C ARG A 64 -3.66 -10.15 3.77
N GLU A 65 -3.89 -11.24 3.04
CA GLU A 65 -4.93 -11.31 2.01
C GLU A 65 -6.35 -11.20 2.56
N LEU A 66 -6.60 -11.69 3.77
CA LEU A 66 -7.92 -11.61 4.40
C LEU A 66 -8.22 -10.21 4.92
N LEU A 67 -7.23 -9.48 5.44
CA LEU A 67 -7.40 -8.09 5.89
C LEU A 67 -7.74 -7.15 4.75
N ALA A 68 -7.10 -7.33 3.59
CA ALA A 68 -7.35 -6.52 2.39
C ALA A 68 -8.73 -6.80 1.78
N LYS A 69 -9.41 -7.89 2.16
CA LYS A 69 -10.76 -8.20 1.68
C LYS A 69 -11.79 -7.49 2.53
N SER A 70 -12.85 -7.00 1.90
CA SER A 70 -14.03 -6.51 2.61
C SER A 70 -14.65 -7.62 3.44
N SER A 71 -14.97 -7.30 4.69
CA SER A 71 -15.66 -8.19 5.62
C SER A 71 -17.17 -7.94 5.55
N TRP A 72 -17.95 -8.85 6.12
CA TRP A 72 -19.40 -8.65 6.29
C TRP A 72 -19.71 -7.38 7.10
N PHE A 73 -18.84 -7.04 8.05
CA PHE A 73 -19.02 -5.91 8.97
C PHE A 73 -18.42 -4.58 8.48
N GLY A 74 -17.86 -4.54 7.28
CA GLY A 74 -17.33 -3.30 6.74
C GLY A 74 -16.28 -3.48 5.65
N PRO A 75 -15.79 -2.37 5.09
CA PRO A 75 -14.66 -2.39 4.16
C PRO A 75 -13.43 -3.04 4.83
N GLY A 76 -12.59 -3.66 4.01
CA GLY A 76 -11.33 -4.24 4.46
C GLY A 76 -10.36 -3.17 4.93
N GLU A 77 -9.23 -3.59 5.49
CA GLU A 77 -8.15 -2.66 5.80
C GLU A 77 -7.57 -2.09 4.49
N GLU A 78 -7.64 -0.76 4.34
CA GLU A 78 -6.98 -0.03 3.28
C GLU A 78 -5.72 0.65 3.82
N VAL A 79 -4.70 0.77 2.96
CA VAL A 79 -3.48 1.50 3.30
C VAL A 79 -3.82 2.98 3.49
N VAL A 80 -3.63 3.49 4.72
CA VAL A 80 -3.80 4.91 5.03
C VAL A 80 -2.58 5.68 4.55
N TYR A 81 -2.74 6.44 3.47
CA TYR A 81 -1.68 7.28 2.89
C TYR A 81 -1.48 8.61 3.64
N ASP A 82 -2.55 9.24 4.10
CA ASP A 82 -2.51 10.53 4.80
C ASP A 82 -3.02 10.38 6.24
N ARG A 83 -2.09 10.09 7.15
CA ARG A 83 -2.43 9.90 8.56
C ARG A 83 -2.65 11.27 9.19
N GLN A 84 -3.89 11.57 9.60
CA GLN A 84 -4.19 12.83 10.30
C GLN A 84 -3.35 13.02 11.58
N ALA A 85 -2.97 11.93 12.23
CA ALA A 85 -2.10 11.95 13.40
C ALA A 85 -0.69 12.52 13.11
N GLU A 86 -0.18 12.41 11.88
CA GLU A 86 1.12 12.96 11.49
C GLU A 86 1.06 14.48 11.27
N LYS A 87 -0.13 15.03 11.02
CA LYS A 87 -0.35 16.47 10.92
C LYS A 87 -0.32 17.18 12.28
N ILE A 88 -0.45 16.42 13.36
CA ILE A 88 -0.45 16.97 14.72
C ILE A 88 0.99 17.29 15.13
N PRO A 89 1.33 18.56 15.43
CA PRO A 89 2.67 18.93 15.85
C PRO A 89 3.03 18.26 17.18
N ARG A 90 4.28 17.82 17.33
CA ARG A 90 4.75 17.09 18.52
C ARG A 90 4.53 17.87 19.82
N MET A 91 4.63 19.19 19.77
CA MET A 91 4.36 20.06 20.92
C MET A 91 2.91 19.98 21.41
N GLU A 92 1.96 19.81 20.51
CA GLU A 92 0.54 19.71 20.87
C GLU A 92 0.25 18.37 21.57
N ILE A 93 0.91 17.29 21.15
CA ILE A 93 0.87 16.00 21.85
C ILE A 93 1.39 16.16 23.30
N TYR A 94 2.55 16.81 23.48
CA TYR A 94 3.09 17.07 24.82
C TYR A 94 2.17 17.95 25.67
N ASN A 95 1.55 18.96 25.05
CA ASN A 95 0.58 19.81 25.74
C ASN A 95 -0.60 18.98 26.25
N VAL A 96 -1.24 18.17 25.40
CA VAL A 96 -2.37 17.33 25.80
C VAL A 96 -1.98 16.36 26.92
N LEU A 97 -0.86 15.65 26.77
CA LEU A 97 -0.42 14.67 27.77
C LEU A 97 -0.09 15.32 29.13
N SER A 98 0.50 16.53 29.11
CA SER A 98 0.83 17.24 30.36
C SER A 98 -0.39 17.84 31.05
N HIS A 99 -1.41 18.26 30.30
CA HIS A 99 -2.70 18.71 30.86
C HIS A 99 -3.50 17.53 31.42
N ALA A 100 -3.40 16.35 30.82
CA ALA A 100 -4.00 15.12 31.33
C ALA A 100 -3.27 14.54 32.55
N GLY A 101 -2.12 15.10 32.96
CA GLY A 101 -1.33 14.60 34.09
C GLY A 101 -0.56 13.30 33.80
N LEU A 102 -0.47 12.87 32.54
CA LEU A 102 0.22 11.65 32.13
C LEU A 102 1.74 11.84 32.04
N ILE A 103 2.20 13.08 31.84
CA ILE A 103 3.61 13.44 31.86
C ILE A 103 3.82 14.71 32.70
N PRO A 104 4.98 14.83 33.39
CA PRO A 104 5.30 16.05 34.11
C PRO A 104 5.42 17.23 33.14
N ARG A 105 4.86 18.39 33.52
CA ARG A 105 5.12 19.64 32.80
C ARG A 105 6.61 19.98 32.93
N ARG A 106 7.37 19.74 31.86
CA ARG A 106 8.76 20.17 31.81
C ARG A 106 8.77 21.70 31.75
N ARG A 107 9.27 22.34 32.81
CA ARG A 107 9.62 23.77 32.80
C ARG A 107 10.94 23.92 32.07
N PHE A 108 10.93 23.85 30.74
CA PHE A 108 12.07 24.36 29.99
C PHE A 108 11.87 25.88 29.91
N PHE A 109 12.58 26.59 30.78
CA PHE A 109 12.84 28.03 30.67
C PHE A 109 13.94 28.27 29.64
#